data_AF-A0A8H3DRF2-F1
#
_entry.id   AF-A0A8H3DRF2-F1
#
_cell.length_a   1.000
_cell.length_b   1.000
_cell.length_c   1.000
_cell.angle_alpha   90.00
_cell.angle_beta   90.00
_cell.angle_gamma   90.00
#
_symmetry.space_group_name_H-M   'P 1'
#
loop_
_entity.id
_entity.type
_entity.pdbx_description
1 polymer ?
#
loop_
_entity_poly.entity_id
_entity_poly.type
_entity_poly.pdbx_seq_one_letter_code
_entity_poly.pdbx_strand_id
1 'polypeptide(L)'
;TLPGGDGPNRSMLLQSGRYFDTVGWMSVKLDDNKTPRNLEFSRRYLDNNVPTYMFHTGKKHTSSFHTQQGEGITRHIQEMEKSEALTEVFGYLDSDYYLDREEWNEKAKNNHSIFDFYLDAVEATLVNNTMSPNWLFLSNWGILRGDIYKGPFTKSDFYAISPDDKSPFLYTTVTRDIADQIAKKVQDLEREEKSGSKKTPMPRPETLSAIQDESQSRFSLPQKSTASGRTYGWVTEDDCGGDGDDTPHVPIPQVDFDLPGRLPVYFWRKNYESQNLDDSASVHLIVTNRIGNGRVPKALKELGVVFEPNLLSYREDVRQDNLLEIYINKTFPSSGKDKA
;
A
#
# COMPACT_ATOMS: atom_id res chain seq x y z
N THR A 1 11.62 -18.31 16.99
CA THR A 1 12.96 -18.90 17.31
C THR A 1 13.72 -19.21 16.03
N LEU A 2 15.06 -19.25 16.02
CA LEU A 2 15.76 -19.83 14.87
C LEU A 2 15.53 -21.36 14.87
N PRO A 3 15.11 -21.98 13.75
CA PRO A 3 14.90 -23.42 13.71
C PRO A 3 16.25 -24.15 13.74
N GLY A 4 16.44 -25.06 14.70
CA GLY A 4 17.45 -26.13 14.59
C GLY A 4 18.59 -26.20 15.61
N GLY A 5 18.50 -25.54 16.78
CA GLY A 5 19.48 -25.75 17.86
C GLY A 5 18.88 -26.49 19.04
N ASP A 6 19.46 -27.62 19.44
CA ASP A 6 19.12 -28.39 20.67
C ASP A 6 19.49 -27.65 21.99
N GLY A 7 19.48 -26.32 21.97
CA GLY A 7 19.86 -25.46 23.08
C GLY A 7 18.66 -24.71 23.68
N PRO A 8 18.86 -24.06 24.85
CA PRO A 8 17.80 -23.28 25.48
C PRO A 8 17.37 -22.07 24.62
N ASN A 9 16.08 -21.77 24.64
CA ASN A 9 15.49 -20.59 24.01
C ASN A 9 15.95 -19.32 24.75
N ARG A 10 16.96 -18.66 24.21
CA ARG A 10 17.58 -17.44 24.78
C ARG A 10 17.57 -16.26 23.82
N SER A 11 16.82 -16.35 22.72
CA SER A 11 16.63 -15.28 21.75
C SER A 11 15.18 -15.23 21.29
N MET A 12 14.71 -14.01 21.05
CA MET A 12 13.40 -13.69 20.51
C MET A 12 13.54 -12.53 19.52
N LEU A 13 12.74 -12.56 18.46
CA LEU A 13 12.62 -11.47 17.49
C LEU A 13 11.23 -10.86 17.65
N LEU A 14 11.16 -9.53 17.61
CA LEU A 14 9.90 -8.79 17.63
C LEU A 14 9.86 -7.89 16.39
N GLN A 15 8.71 -7.90 15.71
CA GLN A 15 8.40 -6.99 14.61
C GLN A 15 7.15 -6.21 15.01
N SER A 16 7.19 -4.89 14.85
CA SER A 16 6.26 -3.96 15.51
C SER A 16 5.39 -3.20 14.50
N GLY A 17 4.69 -3.92 13.63
CA GLY A 17 3.77 -3.30 12.68
C GLY A 17 4.44 -2.29 11.74
N ARG A 18 3.73 -1.21 11.41
CA ARG A 18 4.07 -0.25 10.34
C ARG A 18 3.30 1.06 10.48
N TYR A 19 3.65 2.10 9.74
CA TYR A 19 2.92 3.39 9.69
C TYR A 19 2.58 4.02 11.04
N PHE A 20 3.38 3.68 12.06
CA PHE A 20 3.13 4.10 13.44
C PHE A 20 1.74 3.67 13.95
N ASP A 21 1.22 2.51 13.50
CA ASP A 21 -0.01 1.92 14.04
C ASP A 21 0.25 1.16 15.36
N THR A 22 1.46 0.62 15.51
CA THR A 22 1.83 -0.31 16.57
C THR A 22 3.09 0.15 17.30
N VAL A 23 3.05 0.14 18.62
CA VAL A 23 4.24 0.19 19.48
C VAL A 23 4.52 -1.22 20.00
N GLY A 24 5.62 -1.81 19.54
CA GLY A 24 6.04 -3.12 20.03
C GLY A 24 6.72 -3.01 21.39
N TRP A 25 6.32 -3.88 22.31
CA TRP A 25 6.88 -4.00 23.65
C TRP A 25 7.40 -5.43 23.87
N MET A 26 8.59 -5.53 24.47
CA MET A 26 9.15 -6.82 24.89
C MET A 26 9.95 -6.66 26.18
N SER A 27 9.80 -7.62 27.09
CA SER A 27 10.60 -7.75 28.30
C SER A 27 11.18 -9.14 28.40
N VAL A 28 12.36 -9.25 29.01
CA VAL A 28 13.02 -10.53 29.27
C VAL A 28 13.48 -10.61 30.73
N LYS A 29 13.21 -11.75 31.37
CA LYS A 29 13.75 -12.04 32.69
C LYS A 29 15.14 -12.66 32.56
N LEU A 30 16.16 -11.83 32.76
CA LEU A 30 17.56 -12.23 32.67
C LEU A 30 17.94 -13.19 33.80
N ASP A 31 18.93 -14.04 33.53
CA ASP A 31 19.54 -14.94 34.50
C ASP A 31 21.01 -14.62 34.74
N ASP A 32 21.66 -15.41 35.61
CA ASP A 32 23.09 -15.26 35.90
C ASP A 32 24.01 -15.87 34.83
N ASN A 33 23.42 -16.40 33.75
CA ASN A 33 24.09 -17.05 32.62
C ASN A 33 25.04 -18.21 33.02
N LYS A 34 24.83 -18.84 34.18
CA LYS A 34 25.69 -19.95 34.64
C LYS A 34 25.15 -21.32 34.27
N THR A 35 23.85 -21.45 34.09
CA THR A 35 23.20 -22.71 33.73
C THR A 35 22.41 -22.53 32.44
N PRO A 36 22.62 -23.37 31.42
CA PRO A 36 21.82 -23.32 30.20
C PRO A 36 20.34 -23.57 30.51
N ARG A 37 19.53 -22.51 30.43
CA ARG A 37 18.07 -22.56 30.60
C ARG A 37 17.38 -21.55 29.70
N ASN A 38 16.09 -21.79 29.44
CA ASN A 38 15.27 -20.86 28.69
C ASN A 38 15.15 -19.53 29.45
N LEU A 39 15.23 -18.43 28.71
CA LEU A 39 14.84 -17.13 29.22
C LEU A 39 13.32 -16.98 29.09
N GLU A 40 12.73 -16.24 30.02
CA GLU A 40 11.31 -15.94 30.01
C GLU A 40 11.11 -14.59 29.31
N PHE A 41 10.47 -14.62 28.15
CA PHE A 41 10.13 -13.44 27.37
C PHE A 41 8.64 -13.12 27.53
N SER A 42 8.31 -11.84 27.45
CA SER A 42 6.94 -11.38 27.30
C SER A 42 6.90 -10.31 26.22
N ARG A 43 5.86 -10.33 25.40
CA ARG A 43 5.67 -9.40 24.27
C ARG A 43 4.27 -8.82 24.27
N ARG A 44 4.13 -7.58 23.79
CA ARG A 44 2.86 -6.91 23.52
C ARG A 44 2.94 -6.05 22.27
N TYR A 45 1.84 -5.95 21.53
CA TYR A 45 1.63 -5.01 20.43
C TYR A 45 0.59 -3.98 20.88
N LEU A 46 1.03 -2.75 21.08
CA LEU A 46 0.19 -1.68 21.61
C LEU A 46 -0.34 -0.85 20.45
N ASP A 47 -1.66 -0.64 20.41
CA ASP A 47 -2.22 0.35 19.51
C ASP A 47 -1.61 1.74 19.80
N ASN A 48 -1.19 2.45 18.76
CA ASN A 48 -0.68 3.82 18.89
C ASN A 48 -1.84 4.83 19.12
N ASN A 49 -2.42 4.81 20.32
CA ASN A 49 -3.42 5.78 20.72
C ASN A 49 -3.30 6.18 22.20
N VAL A 50 -3.82 7.37 22.53
CA VAL A 50 -3.74 7.92 23.89
C VAL A 50 -4.40 7.01 24.94
N PRO A 51 -5.60 6.42 24.71
CA PRO A 51 -6.19 5.45 25.64
C PRO A 51 -5.26 4.28 26.01
N THR A 52 -4.62 3.65 25.02
CA THR A 52 -3.65 2.57 25.22
C THR A 52 -2.49 3.03 26.09
N TYR A 53 -1.90 4.19 25.78
CA TYR A 53 -0.79 4.72 26.58
C TYR A 53 -1.19 5.09 28.01
N MET A 54 -2.37 5.67 28.20
CA MET A 54 -2.91 5.98 29.52
C MET A 54 -3.15 4.72 30.35
N PHE A 55 -3.65 3.65 29.73
CA PHE A 55 -3.84 2.36 30.37
C PHE A 55 -2.51 1.79 30.90
N HIS A 56 -1.49 1.67 30.05
CA HIS A 56 -0.19 1.08 30.43
C HIS A 56 0.63 1.96 31.37
N THR A 57 0.42 3.28 31.38
CA THR A 57 1.05 4.20 32.34
C THR A 57 0.29 4.34 33.65
N GLY A 58 -0.89 3.73 33.77
CA GLY A 58 -1.77 3.83 34.94
C GLY A 58 -2.36 5.23 35.15
N LYS A 59 -2.35 6.09 34.12
CA LYS A 59 -2.86 7.46 34.19
C LYS A 59 -4.35 7.49 33.84
N LYS A 60 -5.18 7.96 34.78
CA LYS A 60 -6.65 7.99 34.61
C LYS A 60 -7.17 9.27 33.97
N HIS A 61 -6.39 10.35 34.00
CA HIS A 61 -6.78 11.66 33.48
C HIS A 61 -5.73 12.17 32.50
N THR A 62 -6.18 12.72 31.37
CA THR A 62 -5.32 13.29 30.31
C THR A 62 -4.39 14.37 30.85
N SER A 63 -4.88 15.21 31.77
CA SER A 63 -4.08 16.24 32.45
C SER A 63 -2.90 15.69 33.26
N SER A 64 -2.95 14.43 33.67
CA SER A 64 -1.86 13.75 34.40
C SER A 64 -0.98 12.87 33.50
N PHE A 65 -1.39 12.69 32.25
CA PHE A 65 -0.73 11.90 31.23
C PHE A 65 0.14 12.77 30.32
N HIS A 66 -0.40 13.90 29.85
CA HIS A 66 0.36 14.83 29.01
C HIS A 66 1.51 15.47 29.80
N THR A 67 2.64 15.65 29.13
CA THR A 67 3.80 16.35 29.65
C THR A 67 4.01 17.63 28.87
N GLN A 68 4.64 18.63 29.49
CA GLN A 68 4.97 19.89 28.81
C GLN A 68 5.80 19.67 27.53
N GLN A 69 6.71 18.70 27.55
CA GLN A 69 7.49 18.32 26.38
C GLN A 69 6.62 17.69 25.29
N GLY A 70 5.72 16.77 25.66
CA GLY A 70 4.80 16.13 24.72
C GLY A 70 3.88 17.13 24.02
N GLU A 71 3.31 18.06 24.79
CA GLU A 71 2.50 19.16 24.25
C GLU A 71 3.31 20.10 23.34
N GLY A 72 4.59 20.33 23.69
CA GLY A 72 5.52 21.08 22.84
C GLY A 72 5.74 20.41 21.48
N ILE A 73 5.94 19.09 21.46
CA ILE A 73 6.08 18.30 20.23
C ILE A 73 4.78 18.33 19.42
N THR A 74 3.62 18.13 20.06
CA THR A 74 2.32 18.19 19.38
C THR A 74 2.10 19.54 18.70
N ARG A 75 2.40 20.65 19.39
CA ARG A 75 2.28 21.99 18.81
C ARG A 75 3.21 22.17 17.62
N HIS A 76 4.45 21.70 17.72
CA HIS A 76 5.40 21.78 16.61
C HIS A 76 4.91 20.99 15.37
N ILE A 77 4.35 19.80 15.57
CA ILE A 77 3.74 19.02 14.48
C ILE A 77 2.59 19.79 13.83
N GLN A 78 1.68 20.36 14.62
CA GLN A 78 0.56 21.16 14.10
C GLN A 78 1.02 22.39 13.32
N GLU A 79 2.10 23.05 13.77
CA GLU A 79 2.70 24.18 13.07
C GLU A 79 3.31 23.76 11.72
N MET A 80 3.97 22.60 11.66
CA MET A 80 4.49 22.03 10.41
C MET A 80 3.37 21.62 9.45
N GLU A 81 2.33 20.93 9.93
CA GLU A 81 1.16 20.55 9.12
C GLU A 81 0.52 21.79 8.47
N LYS A 82 0.44 22.89 9.22
CA LYS A 82 -0.07 24.16 8.72
C LYS A 82 0.88 24.81 7.71
N SER A 83 2.20 24.84 7.96
CA SER A 83 3.15 25.48 7.04
C SER A 83 3.24 24.77 5.70
N GLU A 84 3.08 23.45 5.70
CA GLU A 84 3.10 22.60 4.49
C GLU A 84 1.71 22.46 3.83
N ALA A 85 0.69 23.09 4.40
CA ALA A 85 -0.71 23.01 3.98
C ALA A 85 -1.22 21.57 3.84
N LEU A 86 -0.84 20.67 4.77
CA LEU A 86 -1.22 19.25 4.69
C LEU A 86 -2.74 19.03 4.85
N THR A 87 -3.44 19.98 5.46
CA THR A 87 -4.90 19.96 5.60
C THR A 87 -5.65 20.61 4.42
N GLU A 88 -4.94 21.05 3.38
CA GLU A 88 -5.56 21.53 2.14
C GLU A 88 -6.44 20.42 1.54
N VAL A 89 -7.70 20.75 1.23
CA VAL A 89 -8.68 19.79 0.71
C VAL A 89 -8.73 19.89 -0.82
N PHE A 90 -8.40 18.79 -1.49
CA PHE A 90 -8.49 18.67 -2.95
C PHE A 90 -9.90 18.36 -3.45
N GLY A 91 -10.72 17.67 -2.63
CA GLY A 91 -12.11 17.38 -2.95
C GLY A 91 -12.83 16.60 -1.86
N TYR A 92 -14.11 16.28 -2.07
CA TYR A 92 -14.95 15.55 -1.11
C TYR A 92 -15.49 14.27 -1.73
N LEU A 93 -15.06 13.12 -1.22
CA LEU A 93 -15.40 11.81 -1.75
C LEU A 93 -16.68 11.25 -1.12
N ASP A 94 -17.56 10.69 -1.94
CA ASP A 94 -18.87 10.17 -1.49
C ASP A 94 -18.80 8.73 -0.92
N SER A 95 -17.67 8.05 -1.10
CA SER A 95 -17.52 6.62 -0.76
C SER A 95 -16.11 6.30 -0.27
N ASP A 96 -16.02 5.22 0.51
CA ASP A 96 -14.74 4.62 0.88
C ASP A 96 -14.24 3.74 -0.28
N TYR A 97 -12.94 3.78 -0.55
CA TYR A 97 -12.24 2.95 -1.53
C TYR A 97 -11.13 2.19 -0.83
N TYR A 98 -11.24 0.86 -0.83
CA TYR A 98 -10.38 -0.02 -0.08
C TYR A 98 -9.32 -0.66 -0.97
N LEU A 99 -8.13 -0.85 -0.42
CA LEU A 99 -7.00 -1.44 -1.09
C LEU A 99 -7.07 -2.97 -1.17
N ASP A 100 -7.52 -3.59 -0.08
CA ASP A 100 -7.32 -5.02 0.14
C ASP A 100 -8.47 -5.69 0.90
N ARG A 101 -9.66 -5.06 0.92
CA ARG A 101 -10.85 -5.69 1.50
C ARG A 101 -11.51 -6.68 0.55
N GLU A 102 -11.34 -6.48 -0.74
CA GLU A 102 -11.90 -7.30 -1.82
C GLU A 102 -10.86 -7.46 -2.93
N GLU A 103 -10.85 -8.61 -3.59
CA GLU A 103 -9.91 -8.88 -4.69
C GLU A 103 -10.27 -7.99 -5.88
N TRP A 104 -9.28 -7.33 -6.48
CA TRP A 104 -9.50 -6.65 -7.76
C TRP A 104 -9.67 -7.67 -8.88
N ASN A 105 -10.61 -7.39 -9.78
CA ASN A 105 -10.94 -8.27 -10.90
C ASN A 105 -11.13 -7.45 -12.18
N GLU A 106 -10.34 -7.75 -13.21
CA GLU A 106 -10.46 -7.14 -14.54
C GLU A 106 -11.89 -7.21 -15.12
N LYS A 107 -12.63 -8.29 -14.83
CA LYS A 107 -13.93 -8.57 -15.44
C LYS A 107 -15.09 -7.82 -14.79
N ALA A 108 -14.92 -7.29 -13.58
CA ALA A 108 -16.00 -6.68 -12.82
C ALA A 108 -15.49 -5.47 -12.05
N LYS A 109 -16.05 -4.30 -12.37
CA LYS A 109 -15.76 -3.06 -11.64
C LYS A 109 -16.33 -3.13 -10.24
N ASN A 110 -15.51 -2.80 -9.25
CA ASN A 110 -15.89 -2.63 -7.87
C ASN A 110 -15.77 -1.14 -7.47
N ASN A 111 -16.90 -0.51 -7.20
CA ASN A 111 -16.95 0.91 -6.84
C ASN A 111 -16.34 1.21 -5.45
N HIS A 112 -15.98 0.20 -4.68
CA HIS A 112 -15.25 0.32 -3.41
C HIS A 112 -13.80 -0.16 -3.51
N SER A 113 -13.28 -0.47 -4.71
CA SER A 113 -11.87 -0.78 -4.91
C SER A 113 -11.08 0.49 -5.23
N ILE A 114 -9.97 0.71 -4.52
CA ILE A 114 -9.06 1.81 -4.85
C ILE A 114 -8.38 1.62 -6.22
N PHE A 115 -8.21 0.38 -6.69
CA PHE A 115 -7.65 0.12 -8.01
C PHE A 115 -8.61 0.58 -9.10
N ASP A 116 -9.90 0.30 -8.97
CA ASP A 116 -10.90 0.80 -9.91
C ASP A 116 -11.05 2.32 -9.85
N PHE A 117 -10.96 2.92 -8.66
CA PHE A 117 -10.90 4.38 -8.49
C PHE A 117 -9.70 5.00 -9.21
N TYR A 118 -8.52 4.39 -9.08
CA TYR A 118 -7.31 4.85 -9.78
C TYR A 118 -7.41 4.66 -11.29
N LEU A 119 -8.00 3.55 -11.76
CA LEU A 119 -8.22 3.32 -13.18
C LEU A 119 -9.24 4.32 -13.77
N ASP A 120 -10.25 4.73 -12.99
CA ASP A 120 -11.15 5.83 -13.37
C ASP A 120 -10.38 7.16 -13.49
N ALA A 121 -9.45 7.44 -12.56
CA ALA A 121 -8.58 8.61 -12.65
C ALA A 121 -7.68 8.59 -13.90
N VAL A 122 -7.08 7.43 -14.21
CA VAL A 122 -6.29 7.23 -15.42
C VAL A 122 -7.12 7.53 -16.67
N GLU A 123 -8.32 6.96 -16.78
CA GLU A 123 -9.18 7.13 -17.94
C GLU A 123 -9.69 8.57 -18.09
N ALA A 124 -10.09 9.22 -17.00
CA ALA A 124 -10.67 10.56 -17.02
C ALA A 124 -9.65 11.70 -17.14
N THR A 125 -8.40 11.46 -16.74
CA THR A 125 -7.38 12.51 -16.57
C THR A 125 -6.09 12.25 -17.33
N LEU A 126 -5.55 11.02 -17.32
CA LEU A 126 -4.29 10.70 -17.98
C LEU A 126 -4.47 10.44 -19.48
N VAL A 127 -5.38 9.54 -19.84
CA VAL A 127 -5.51 9.06 -21.21
C VAL A 127 -6.03 10.16 -22.14
N ASN A 128 -5.31 10.37 -23.24
CA ASN A 128 -5.77 11.20 -24.35
C ASN A 128 -6.30 10.29 -25.47
N ASN A 129 -7.62 10.11 -25.54
CA ASN A 129 -8.27 9.23 -26.52
C ASN A 129 -8.05 9.68 -27.98
N THR A 130 -7.80 10.97 -28.25
CA THR A 130 -7.45 11.44 -29.59
C THR A 130 -6.07 10.95 -30.01
N MET A 131 -5.11 10.92 -29.07
CA MET A 131 -3.76 10.40 -29.30
C MET A 131 -3.69 8.87 -29.21
N SER A 132 -4.54 8.28 -28.38
CA SER A 132 -4.53 6.85 -28.01
C SER A 132 -5.94 6.29 -28.14
N PRO A 133 -6.48 6.10 -29.36
CA PRO A 133 -7.84 5.57 -29.55
C PRO A 133 -7.96 4.11 -29.09
N ASN A 134 -6.84 3.37 -29.11
CA ASN A 134 -6.71 2.03 -28.56
C ASN A 134 -5.60 2.05 -27.50
N TRP A 135 -5.95 1.76 -26.24
CA TRP A 135 -4.99 1.83 -25.14
C TRP A 135 -5.16 0.71 -24.12
N LEU A 136 -4.06 0.39 -23.45
CA LEU A 136 -4.03 -0.44 -22.25
C LEU A 136 -3.15 0.25 -21.20
N PHE A 137 -3.72 0.50 -20.03
CA PHE A 137 -2.97 0.96 -18.86
C PHE A 137 -2.64 -0.23 -17.95
N LEU A 138 -1.38 -0.38 -17.55
CA LEU A 138 -0.92 -1.42 -16.61
C LEU A 138 -0.06 -0.81 -15.51
N SER A 139 -0.31 -1.21 -14.26
CA SER A 139 0.54 -0.83 -13.13
C SER A 139 0.71 -1.97 -12.14
N ASN A 140 1.82 -1.98 -11.41
CA ASN A 140 1.88 -2.72 -10.15
C ASN A 140 1.01 -2.02 -9.10
N TRP A 141 0.41 -2.80 -8.21
CA TRP A 141 -0.45 -2.33 -7.13
C TRP A 141 0.20 -1.34 -6.15
N GLY A 142 1.49 -1.55 -5.81
CA GLY A 142 2.25 -0.69 -4.88
C GLY A 142 2.51 0.75 -5.34
N ILE A 143 1.86 1.23 -6.40
CA ILE A 143 1.69 2.67 -6.65
C ILE A 143 0.69 3.28 -5.66
N LEU A 144 -0.23 2.48 -5.13
CA LEU A 144 -1.18 2.86 -4.10
C LEU A 144 -0.78 2.24 -2.77
N ARG A 145 -0.81 3.06 -1.73
CA ARG A 145 -0.29 2.70 -0.42
C ARG A 145 -1.37 2.43 0.60
N GLY A 146 -2.59 2.95 0.48
CA GLY A 146 -3.62 2.66 1.47
C GLY A 146 -5.03 3.01 1.05
N ASP A 147 -5.99 2.73 1.93
CA ASP A 147 -7.41 3.03 1.75
C ASP A 147 -7.65 4.54 1.61
N ILE A 148 -8.68 4.90 0.84
CA ILE A 148 -9.25 6.24 0.79
C ILE A 148 -10.61 6.21 1.48
N TYR A 149 -10.88 7.13 2.41
CA TYR A 149 -12.19 7.22 3.06
C TYR A 149 -13.04 8.33 2.48
N LYS A 150 -14.36 8.16 2.58
CA LYS A 150 -15.32 9.19 2.25
C LYS A 150 -15.09 10.46 3.09
N GLY A 151 -15.45 11.60 2.53
CA GLY A 151 -15.27 12.91 3.16
C GLY A 151 -14.13 13.72 2.52
N PRO A 152 -13.54 14.69 3.24
CA PRO A 152 -12.50 15.54 2.68
C PRO A 152 -11.26 14.70 2.35
N PHE A 153 -10.79 14.83 1.10
CA PHE A 153 -9.52 14.28 0.66
C PHE A 153 -8.46 15.38 0.70
N THR A 154 -7.52 15.26 1.64
CA THR A 154 -6.51 16.29 1.89
C THR A 154 -5.19 16.01 1.17
N LYS A 155 -4.33 17.03 1.12
CA LYS A 155 -2.92 16.86 0.70
C LYS A 155 -2.18 15.82 1.55
N SER A 156 -2.50 15.70 2.83
CA SER A 156 -1.95 14.64 3.69
C SER A 156 -2.41 13.26 3.26
N ASP A 157 -3.71 13.09 2.94
CA ASP A 157 -4.23 11.82 2.44
C ASP A 157 -3.57 11.45 1.10
N PHE A 158 -3.40 12.45 0.23
CA PHE A 158 -2.72 12.27 -1.04
C PHE A 158 -1.31 11.68 -0.87
N TYR A 159 -0.46 12.27 -0.02
CA TYR A 159 0.89 11.73 0.23
C TYR A 159 0.89 10.38 0.94
N ALA A 160 -0.12 10.10 1.77
CA ALA A 160 -0.26 8.81 2.42
C ALA A 160 -0.62 7.69 1.43
N ILE A 161 -1.36 8.00 0.36
CA ILE A 161 -1.91 7.01 -0.59
C ILE A 161 -1.08 6.90 -1.87
N SER A 162 -0.67 8.03 -2.44
CA SER A 162 0.12 8.13 -3.67
C SER A 162 1.37 8.95 -3.37
N PRO A 163 2.50 8.30 -3.05
CA PRO A 163 3.75 8.99 -2.74
C PRO A 163 4.13 9.99 -3.84
N ASP A 164 4.92 11.03 -3.49
CA ASP A 164 5.41 12.10 -4.38
C ASP A 164 6.40 11.59 -5.46
N ASP A 165 5.98 10.61 -6.27
CA ASP A 165 6.71 10.10 -7.42
C ASP A 165 6.48 11.01 -8.62
N LYS A 166 7.38 11.98 -8.77
CA LYS A 166 7.40 12.90 -9.91
C LYS A 166 7.80 12.22 -11.21
N SER A 167 7.79 10.90 -11.33
CA SER A 167 8.12 10.25 -12.60
C SER A 167 6.92 10.32 -13.56
N PRO A 168 7.16 10.50 -14.87
CA PRO A 168 6.09 10.47 -15.86
C PRO A 168 5.47 9.06 -15.94
N PHE A 169 4.25 8.98 -16.46
CA PHE A 169 3.77 7.74 -17.04
C PHE A 169 4.54 7.48 -18.33
N LEU A 170 4.87 6.22 -18.58
CA LEU A 170 5.63 5.80 -19.74
C LEU A 170 4.72 5.10 -20.74
N TYR A 171 5.03 5.16 -22.03
CA TYR A 171 4.29 4.40 -23.04
C TYR A 171 5.15 3.89 -24.18
N THR A 172 4.61 2.90 -24.89
CA THR A 172 5.09 2.44 -26.18
C THR A 172 3.92 1.93 -27.03
N THR A 173 4.13 1.79 -28.33
CA THR A 173 3.13 1.24 -29.26
C THR A 173 3.43 -0.24 -29.51
N VAL A 174 2.42 -1.08 -29.29
CA VAL A 174 2.46 -2.53 -29.54
C VAL A 174 1.26 -2.95 -30.38
N THR A 175 1.29 -4.16 -30.91
CA THR A 175 0.11 -4.78 -31.53
C THR A 175 -0.90 -5.22 -30.46
N ARG A 176 -2.18 -5.31 -30.83
CA ARG A 176 -3.28 -5.69 -29.93
C ARG A 176 -3.07 -7.07 -29.30
N ASP A 177 -2.55 -8.04 -30.05
CA ASP A 177 -2.21 -9.37 -29.53
C ASP A 177 -1.14 -9.34 -28.41
N ILE A 178 -0.14 -8.47 -28.53
CA ILE A 178 0.90 -8.27 -27.51
C ILE A 178 0.32 -7.54 -26.30
N ALA A 179 -0.50 -6.50 -26.52
CA ALA A 179 -1.16 -5.76 -25.44
C ALA A 179 -2.01 -6.71 -24.57
N ASP A 180 -2.77 -7.63 -25.18
CA ASP A 180 -3.62 -8.56 -24.45
C ASP A 180 -2.84 -9.62 -23.65
N GLN A 181 -1.56 -9.84 -23.95
CA GLN A 181 -0.71 -10.82 -23.27
C GLN A 181 0.19 -10.19 -22.19
N ILE A 182 0.39 -8.87 -22.22
CA ILE A 182 1.43 -8.20 -21.43
C ILE A 182 1.24 -8.36 -19.91
N ALA A 183 0.02 -8.20 -19.41
CA ALA A 183 -0.27 -8.29 -17.97
C ALA A 183 0.07 -9.68 -17.42
N LYS A 184 -0.36 -10.73 -18.11
CA LYS A 184 -0.05 -12.12 -17.75
C LYS A 184 1.45 -12.39 -17.84
N LYS A 185 2.12 -11.93 -18.89
CA LYS A 185 3.56 -12.14 -19.05
C LYS A 185 4.36 -11.47 -17.92
N VAL A 186 4.01 -10.24 -17.54
CA VAL A 186 4.65 -9.54 -16.41
C VAL A 186 4.44 -10.30 -15.08
N GLN A 187 3.24 -10.87 -14.87
CA GLN A 187 2.95 -11.71 -13.69
C GLN A 187 3.75 -13.02 -13.69
N ASP A 188 3.88 -13.68 -14.84
CA ASP A 188 4.66 -14.91 -14.99
C ASP A 188 6.13 -14.67 -14.67
N LEU A 189 6.73 -13.60 -15.18
CA LEU A 189 8.12 -13.19 -14.89
C LEU A 189 8.38 -13.01 -13.39
N GLU A 190 7.46 -12.35 -12.68
CA GLU A 190 7.62 -12.15 -11.23
C GLU A 190 7.57 -13.47 -10.46
N ARG A 191 6.71 -14.40 -10.86
CA ARG A 191 6.61 -15.73 -10.25
C ARG A 191 7.87 -16.54 -10.49
N GLU A 192 8.43 -16.45 -11.69
CA GLU A 192 9.69 -17.11 -12.04
C GLU A 192 10.86 -16.56 -11.21
N GLU A 193 10.99 -15.23 -11.07
CA GLU A 193 11.98 -14.58 -10.19
C GLU A 193 11.87 -15.06 -8.73
N LYS A 194 10.63 -15.15 -8.21
CA LYS A 194 10.37 -15.65 -6.85
C LYS A 194 10.72 -17.15 -6.69
N SER A 195 10.52 -17.96 -7.73
CA SER A 195 10.84 -19.40 -7.72
C SER A 195 12.32 -19.72 -7.97
N GLY A 196 13.03 -18.90 -8.75
CA GLY A 196 14.42 -19.07 -9.13
C GLY A 196 15.42 -18.66 -8.05
N SER A 197 14.99 -17.86 -7.07
CA SER A 197 15.75 -17.58 -5.85
C SER A 197 15.82 -18.82 -4.95
N LYS A 198 16.74 -19.74 -5.25
CA LYS A 198 17.17 -20.79 -4.30
C LYS A 198 17.69 -20.10 -3.05
N LYS A 199 16.90 -20.15 -1.97
CA LYS A 199 17.22 -19.69 -0.63
C LYS A 199 18.52 -20.33 -0.12
N THR A 200 19.64 -19.59 -0.15
CA THR A 200 20.68 -19.72 0.88
C THR A 200 20.39 -18.65 1.93
N PRO A 201 19.84 -18.99 3.11
CA PRO A 201 19.60 -18.02 4.16
C PRO A 201 20.94 -17.73 4.86
N MET A 202 21.74 -16.83 4.30
CA MET A 202 22.80 -16.14 5.03
C MET A 202 22.29 -14.75 5.35
N PRO A 203 22.09 -14.39 6.63
CA PRO A 203 21.74 -13.03 6.98
C PRO A 203 22.97 -12.16 6.71
N ARG A 204 22.92 -11.37 5.62
CA ARG A 204 23.88 -10.29 5.41
C ARG A 204 23.39 -9.07 6.20
N PRO A 205 24.27 -8.18 6.67
CA PRO A 205 23.86 -6.89 7.22
C PRO A 205 23.01 -6.07 6.21
N GLU A 206 23.19 -6.31 4.91
CA GLU A 206 22.37 -5.76 3.82
C GLU A 206 20.95 -6.36 3.74
N THR A 207 20.69 -7.48 4.44
CA THR A 207 19.35 -8.03 4.66
C THR A 207 18.59 -7.29 5.77
N LEU A 208 19.21 -6.27 6.39
CA LEU A 208 18.50 -5.11 6.95
C LEU A 208 18.01 -4.16 5.85
N SER A 209 17.70 -4.68 4.66
CA SER A 209 16.59 -4.18 3.84
C SER A 209 15.24 -4.45 4.53
N ALA A 210 15.18 -4.25 5.85
CA ALA A 210 14.00 -3.75 6.51
C ALA A 210 13.57 -2.53 5.67
N ILE A 211 12.31 -2.49 5.25
CA ILE A 211 11.76 -1.61 4.20
C ILE A 211 11.88 -2.16 2.75
N GLN A 212 11.80 -3.47 2.53
CA GLN A 212 10.86 -3.94 1.50
C GLN A 212 9.50 -4.07 2.17
N ASP A 213 8.86 -2.92 2.35
CA ASP A 213 7.47 -2.87 2.79
C ASP A 213 6.60 -3.36 1.62
N GLU A 214 6.52 -4.67 1.45
CA GLU A 214 5.52 -5.31 0.58
C GLU A 214 4.13 -5.31 1.25
N SER A 215 4.06 -4.90 2.53
CA SER A 215 2.81 -4.76 3.26
C SER A 215 2.21 -3.37 3.03
N GLN A 216 1.08 -3.27 2.34
CA GLN A 216 0.46 -1.97 2.01
C GLN A 216 -0.40 -1.40 3.14
N SER A 217 -0.20 -0.11 3.47
CA SER A 217 -0.81 0.69 4.56
C SER A 217 -2.32 0.62 4.71
N ARG A 218 -2.76 0.80 5.95
CA ARG A 218 -4.10 1.27 6.29
C ARG A 218 -3.92 2.48 7.19
N PHE A 219 -4.13 3.68 6.66
CA PHE A 219 -4.24 4.85 7.52
C PHE A 219 -5.65 4.85 8.13
N SER A 220 -5.75 5.20 9.40
CA SER A 220 -6.97 5.52 10.16
C SER A 220 -8.27 4.83 9.70
N LEU A 221 -8.50 3.60 10.15
CA LEU A 221 -9.88 3.07 10.12
C LEU A 221 -10.77 4.03 10.92
N PRO A 222 -11.87 4.56 10.37
CA PRO A 222 -12.87 5.24 11.16
C PRO A 222 -13.26 4.32 12.30
N GLN A 223 -13.33 4.85 13.52
CA GLN A 223 -13.68 4.12 14.74
C GLN A 223 -15.15 3.66 14.66
N LYS A 224 -15.46 2.72 13.78
CA LYS A 224 -16.76 2.05 13.68
C LYS A 224 -16.75 0.96 14.74
N SER A 225 -17.54 1.15 15.79
CA SER A 225 -17.85 0.06 16.70
C SER A 225 -18.58 -1.03 15.92
N THR A 226 -18.05 -2.25 15.98
CA THR A 226 -18.73 -3.41 15.41
C THR A 226 -19.93 -3.79 16.27
N ALA A 227 -20.78 -4.71 15.80
CA ALA A 227 -21.89 -5.25 16.59
C ALA A 227 -21.45 -5.85 17.94
N SER A 228 -20.16 -6.21 18.07
CA SER A 228 -19.55 -6.70 19.32
C SER A 228 -19.12 -5.61 20.30
N GLY A 229 -19.25 -4.33 19.94
CA GLY A 229 -18.74 -3.19 20.72
C GLY A 229 -17.24 -2.95 20.60
N ARG A 230 -16.49 -3.85 19.94
CA ARG A 230 -15.05 -3.70 19.65
C ARG A 230 -14.80 -2.96 18.35
N THR A 231 -13.65 -2.29 18.27
CA THR A 231 -13.15 -1.66 17.04
C THR A 231 -12.49 -2.71 16.13
N TYR A 232 -12.39 -2.39 14.84
CA TYR A 232 -11.51 -3.13 13.95
C TYR A 232 -10.04 -2.86 14.31
N GLY A 233 -9.18 -3.87 14.16
CA GLY A 233 -7.76 -3.78 14.45
C GLY A 233 -7.04 -5.11 14.20
N TRP A 234 -5.76 -5.17 14.56
CA TRP A 234 -4.95 -6.37 14.39
C TRP A 234 -5.38 -7.48 15.35
N VAL A 235 -5.31 -8.72 14.86
CA VAL A 235 -5.48 -9.95 15.65
C VAL A 235 -4.30 -10.83 15.29
N THR A 236 -3.22 -10.69 16.04
CA THR A 236 -1.89 -11.20 15.70
C THR A 236 -1.72 -12.62 16.23
N GLU A 237 -1.41 -13.56 15.33
CA GLU A 237 -0.94 -14.90 15.69
C GLU A 237 0.57 -14.98 15.43
N ASP A 238 1.36 -15.29 16.47
CA ASP A 238 2.81 -15.43 16.39
C ASP A 238 3.31 -16.73 17.04
N ASP A 239 4.63 -16.95 17.06
CA ASP A 239 5.25 -18.14 17.69
C ASP A 239 4.87 -18.32 19.18
N CYS A 240 4.31 -17.29 19.84
CA CYS A 240 3.87 -17.30 21.23
C CYS A 240 2.34 -17.40 21.38
N GLY A 241 1.59 -17.51 20.28
CA GLY A 241 0.13 -17.61 20.23
C GLY A 241 -0.58 -16.28 19.95
N GLY A 242 -1.92 -16.29 20.01
CA GLY A 242 -2.79 -15.17 19.63
C GLY A 242 -3.11 -14.11 20.68
N ASP A 243 -2.28 -13.94 21.71
CA ASP A 243 -2.54 -13.05 22.86
C ASP A 243 -1.60 -11.83 22.93
N GLY A 244 -0.91 -11.52 21.84
CA GLY A 244 0.10 -10.46 21.76
C GLY A 244 -0.47 -9.04 21.76
N ASP A 245 -1.64 -8.83 21.17
CA ASP A 245 -2.23 -7.50 21.07
C ASP A 245 -2.67 -7.00 22.46
N ASP A 246 -2.54 -5.69 22.71
CA ASP A 246 -2.93 -5.09 23.99
C ASP A 246 -4.45 -4.87 24.10
N THR A 247 -5.09 -4.67 22.95
CA THR A 247 -6.51 -4.36 22.82
C THR A 247 -7.21 -5.48 22.03
N PRO A 248 -8.35 -6.00 22.50
CA PRO A 248 -9.10 -7.00 21.75
C PRO A 248 -9.87 -6.36 20.59
N HIS A 249 -9.59 -6.80 19.37
CA HIS A 249 -10.20 -6.28 18.14
C HIS A 249 -11.13 -7.25 17.44
N VAL A 250 -11.93 -6.72 16.51
CA VAL A 250 -12.44 -7.49 15.37
C VAL A 250 -11.38 -7.45 14.27
N PRO A 251 -10.99 -8.59 13.67
CA PRO A 251 -9.98 -8.59 12.62
C PRO A 251 -10.45 -7.71 11.46
N ILE A 252 -9.53 -6.91 10.93
CA ILE A 252 -9.79 -6.09 9.75
C ILE A 252 -10.13 -7.04 8.58
N PRO A 253 -11.23 -6.83 7.84
CA PRO A 253 -11.52 -7.61 6.65
C PRO A 253 -10.39 -7.42 5.63
N GLN A 254 -9.71 -8.51 5.27
CA GLN A 254 -8.66 -8.49 4.26
C GLN A 254 -8.82 -9.70 3.34
N VAL A 255 -8.44 -9.55 2.09
CA VAL A 255 -8.12 -10.70 1.25
C VAL A 255 -6.75 -11.23 1.64
N ASP A 256 -6.60 -12.56 1.66
CA ASP A 256 -5.35 -13.20 2.07
C ASP A 256 -4.28 -12.98 1.00
N PHE A 257 -3.22 -12.26 1.38
CA PHE A 257 -2.09 -11.90 0.52
C PHE A 257 -1.11 -13.05 0.26
N ASP A 258 -1.10 -14.05 1.15
CA ASP A 258 -0.15 -15.17 1.11
C ASP A 258 -0.70 -16.36 0.33
N LEU A 259 -1.98 -16.33 -0.06
CA LEU A 259 -2.58 -17.36 -0.90
C LEU A 259 -2.23 -17.14 -2.39
N PRO A 260 -1.56 -18.12 -3.04
CA PRO A 260 -1.22 -18.02 -4.45
C PRO A 260 -2.45 -17.76 -5.32
N GLY A 261 -2.41 -16.68 -6.11
CA GLY A 261 -3.43 -16.37 -7.12
C GLY A 261 -4.62 -15.54 -6.64
N ARG A 262 -4.57 -14.96 -5.43
CA ARG A 262 -5.70 -14.19 -4.86
C ARG A 262 -5.55 -12.67 -4.84
N LEU A 263 -4.37 -12.14 -5.13
CA LEU A 263 -4.22 -10.72 -5.44
C LEU A 263 -3.50 -10.50 -6.76
N PRO A 264 -3.99 -9.55 -7.57
CA PRO A 264 -3.34 -9.20 -8.79
C PRO A 264 -2.21 -8.22 -8.41
N VAL A 265 -0.96 -8.71 -8.41
CA VAL A 265 0.24 -7.87 -8.22
C VAL A 265 0.23 -6.66 -9.16
N TYR A 266 -0.50 -6.80 -10.26
CA TYR A 266 -0.72 -5.80 -11.28
C TYR A 266 -2.21 -5.61 -11.51
N PHE A 267 -2.66 -4.38 -11.68
CA PHE A 267 -4.01 -4.06 -12.11
C PHE A 267 -3.94 -3.29 -13.44
N TRP A 268 -4.97 -3.41 -14.27
CA TRP A 268 -4.96 -2.83 -15.60
C TRP A 268 -6.38 -2.54 -16.12
N ARG A 269 -6.47 -1.66 -17.11
CA ARG A 269 -7.70 -1.42 -17.88
C ARG A 269 -7.31 -1.22 -19.33
N LYS A 270 -8.17 -1.66 -20.24
CA LYS A 270 -8.02 -1.43 -21.68
C LYS A 270 -9.31 -0.88 -22.27
N ASN A 271 -9.16 -0.07 -23.31
CA ASN A 271 -10.26 0.42 -24.13
C ASN A 271 -9.79 0.48 -25.58
N TYR A 272 -10.54 -0.18 -26.45
CA TYR A 272 -10.29 -0.25 -27.89
C TYR A 272 -11.49 0.34 -28.60
N GLU A 273 -11.25 1.09 -29.67
CA GLU A 273 -12.28 1.79 -30.47
C GLU A 273 -13.31 0.83 -31.08
N SER A 274 -12.95 -0.45 -31.22
CA SER A 274 -13.81 -1.52 -31.71
C SER A 274 -13.62 -2.79 -30.89
N GLN A 275 -14.72 -3.51 -30.62
CA GLN A 275 -14.68 -4.83 -29.96
C GLN A 275 -14.01 -5.90 -30.83
N ASN A 276 -13.99 -5.70 -32.16
CA ASN A 276 -13.35 -6.61 -33.13
C ASN A 276 -12.09 -5.98 -33.72
N LEU A 277 -11.32 -5.25 -32.89
CA LEU A 277 -10.05 -4.68 -33.30
C LEU A 277 -9.10 -5.81 -33.75
N ASP A 278 -8.48 -5.64 -34.91
CA ASP A 278 -7.56 -6.62 -35.49
C ASP A 278 -6.35 -6.87 -34.56
N ASP A 279 -5.85 -8.10 -34.53
CA ASP A 279 -4.72 -8.50 -33.68
C ASP A 279 -3.45 -7.68 -33.96
N SER A 280 -3.26 -7.24 -35.21
CA SER A 280 -2.12 -6.41 -35.62
C SER A 280 -2.33 -4.91 -35.42
N ALA A 281 -3.51 -4.49 -34.97
CA ALA A 281 -3.81 -3.08 -34.75
C ALA A 281 -2.92 -2.47 -33.66
N SER A 282 -2.56 -1.20 -33.84
CA SER A 282 -1.73 -0.46 -32.89
C SER A 282 -2.50 -0.13 -31.61
N VAL A 283 -1.89 -0.47 -30.47
CA VAL A 283 -2.35 -0.15 -29.11
C VAL A 283 -1.25 0.61 -28.38
N HIS A 284 -1.60 1.71 -27.72
CA HIS A 284 -0.70 2.38 -26.79
C HIS A 284 -0.73 1.65 -25.44
N LEU A 285 0.39 1.01 -25.11
CA LEU A 285 0.64 0.43 -23.80
C LEU A 285 1.19 1.51 -22.87
N ILE A 286 0.37 1.99 -21.94
CA ILE A 286 0.69 3.03 -20.97
C ILE A 286 0.97 2.37 -19.62
N VAL A 287 2.06 2.73 -18.97
CA VAL A 287 2.52 2.08 -17.74
C VAL A 287 3.11 3.06 -16.75
N THR A 288 3.18 2.65 -15.49
CA THR A 288 3.89 3.40 -14.45
C THR A 288 5.40 3.31 -14.62
N ASN A 289 6.13 4.32 -14.13
CA ASN A 289 7.58 4.41 -14.29
C ASN A 289 8.31 3.17 -13.72
N ARG A 290 7.82 2.66 -12.58
CA ARG A 290 8.40 1.49 -11.90
C ARG A 290 8.41 0.25 -12.79
N ILE A 291 7.29 -0.09 -13.44
CA ILE A 291 7.23 -1.29 -14.28
C ILE A 291 7.75 -1.02 -15.69
N GLY A 292 7.63 0.22 -16.18
CA GLY A 292 8.09 0.65 -17.49
C GLY A 292 9.61 0.65 -17.64
N ASN A 293 10.35 0.99 -16.59
CA ASN A 293 11.82 0.86 -16.56
C ASN A 293 12.31 -0.51 -16.06
N GLY A 294 11.39 -1.40 -15.69
CA GLY A 294 11.71 -2.67 -15.02
C GLY A 294 11.23 -3.88 -15.81
N ARG A 295 10.01 -4.32 -15.51
CA ARG A 295 9.49 -5.62 -15.99
C ARG A 295 8.87 -5.57 -17.37
N VAL A 296 8.25 -4.45 -17.76
CA VAL A 296 7.56 -4.33 -19.05
C VAL A 296 8.52 -4.50 -20.23
N PRO A 297 9.72 -3.89 -20.27
CA PRO A 297 10.67 -4.14 -21.36
C PRO A 297 11.09 -5.60 -21.50
N LYS A 298 11.29 -6.30 -20.37
CA LYS A 298 11.60 -7.74 -20.36
C LYS A 298 10.44 -8.56 -20.92
N ALA A 299 9.22 -8.26 -20.48
CA ALA A 299 8.00 -8.93 -20.94
C ALA A 299 7.77 -8.74 -22.44
N LEU A 300 7.95 -7.52 -22.95
CA LEU A 300 7.84 -7.23 -24.38
C LEU A 300 8.86 -8.02 -25.20
N LYS A 301 10.11 -8.10 -24.74
CA LYS A 301 11.15 -8.90 -25.40
C LYS A 301 10.78 -10.38 -25.48
N GLU A 302 10.23 -10.96 -24.40
CA GLU A 302 9.77 -12.36 -24.41
C GLU A 302 8.53 -12.62 -25.27
N LEU A 303 7.71 -11.60 -25.49
CA LEU A 303 6.58 -11.65 -26.42
C LEU A 303 7.00 -11.42 -27.89
N GLY A 304 8.31 -11.31 -28.16
CA GLY A 304 8.85 -11.21 -29.51
C GLY A 304 8.97 -9.78 -30.05
N VAL A 305 8.88 -8.75 -29.21
CA VAL A 305 9.19 -7.37 -29.60
C VAL A 305 10.71 -7.25 -29.80
N VAL A 306 11.13 -7.14 -31.06
CA VAL A 306 12.54 -7.30 -31.49
C VAL A 306 13.40 -6.07 -31.20
N PHE A 307 12.80 -4.87 -31.13
CA PHE A 307 13.53 -3.62 -30.85
C PHE A 307 13.51 -3.31 -29.34
N GLU A 308 14.61 -2.75 -28.81
CA GLU A 308 14.65 -2.28 -27.42
C GLU A 308 13.50 -1.28 -27.20
N PRO A 309 12.48 -1.62 -26.39
CA PRO A 309 11.35 -0.74 -26.19
C PRO A 309 11.81 0.34 -25.20
N ASN A 310 12.43 1.39 -25.73
CA ASN A 310 12.59 2.63 -24.97
C ASN A 310 11.21 3.24 -24.84
N LEU A 311 10.57 3.00 -23.69
CA LEU A 311 9.30 3.64 -23.39
C LEU A 311 9.54 5.14 -23.25
N LEU A 312 8.66 5.92 -23.86
CA LEU A 312 8.72 7.37 -23.86
C LEU A 312 7.81 7.92 -22.77
N SER A 313 8.06 9.16 -22.34
CA SER A 313 7.10 9.89 -21.51
C SER A 313 5.77 10.04 -22.26
N TYR A 314 4.66 9.65 -21.64
CA TYR A 314 3.34 9.73 -22.24
C TYR A 314 2.81 11.16 -22.26
N ARG A 315 2.87 11.83 -21.11
CA ARG A 315 2.46 13.22 -20.90
C ARG A 315 3.32 13.86 -19.81
N GLU A 316 3.61 15.15 -19.98
CA GLU A 316 4.39 15.93 -19.01
C GLU A 316 3.52 16.65 -17.98
N ASP A 317 2.27 16.94 -18.31
CA ASP A 317 1.34 17.70 -17.48
C ASP A 317 0.58 16.82 -16.46
N VAL A 318 0.48 15.51 -16.72
CA VAL A 318 -0.06 14.52 -15.78
C VAL A 318 0.99 13.47 -15.48
N ARG A 319 1.41 13.43 -14.22
CA ARG A 319 2.48 12.59 -13.68
C ARG A 319 1.94 11.77 -12.50
N GLN A 320 2.73 10.83 -12.00
CA GLN A 320 2.27 9.92 -10.95
C GLN A 320 1.99 10.64 -9.61
N ASP A 321 2.65 11.78 -9.36
CA ASP A 321 2.47 12.66 -8.20
C ASP A 321 1.33 13.67 -8.31
N ASN A 322 0.56 13.70 -9.41
CA ASN A 322 -0.55 14.66 -9.52
C ASN A 322 -1.84 14.07 -10.13
N LEU A 323 -1.82 12.82 -10.60
CA LEU A 323 -2.99 12.20 -11.26
C LEU A 323 -4.24 12.23 -10.37
N LEU A 324 -4.13 11.78 -9.13
CA LEU A 324 -5.28 11.73 -8.21
C LEU A 324 -5.72 13.11 -7.78
N GLU A 325 -4.79 14.04 -7.54
CA GLU A 325 -5.13 15.44 -7.23
C GLU A 325 -5.99 16.05 -8.35
N ILE A 326 -5.52 15.98 -9.59
CA ILE A 326 -6.23 16.54 -10.75
C ILE A 326 -7.60 15.86 -10.93
N TYR A 327 -7.65 14.53 -10.82
CA TYR A 327 -8.90 13.78 -10.94
C TYR A 327 -9.91 14.16 -9.86
N ILE A 328 -9.48 14.23 -8.60
CA ILE A 328 -10.35 14.51 -7.46
C ILE A 328 -10.87 15.94 -7.52
N ASN A 329 -10.00 16.91 -7.78
CA ASN A 329 -10.39 18.32 -7.89
C ASN A 329 -11.44 18.54 -9.00
N LYS A 330 -11.29 17.85 -10.13
CA LYS A 330 -12.21 17.92 -11.27
C LYS A 330 -13.55 17.20 -11.02
N THR A 331 -13.52 16.05 -10.36
CA THR A 331 -14.65 15.11 -10.30
C THR A 331 -15.45 15.24 -9.00
N PHE A 332 -14.78 15.63 -7.91
CA PHE A 332 -15.34 15.71 -6.56
C PHE A 332 -15.08 17.11 -5.96
N PRO A 333 -15.52 18.19 -6.62
CA PRO A 333 -15.14 19.54 -6.26
C PRO A 333 -15.62 19.92 -4.85
N SER A 334 -14.77 20.61 -4.10
CA SER A 334 -15.15 21.19 -2.81
C SER A 334 -16.33 22.15 -2.98
N SER A 335 -17.42 21.92 -2.25
CA SER A 335 -18.55 22.85 -2.28
C SER A 335 -18.10 24.18 -1.69
N GLY A 336 -18.62 25.31 -2.19
CA GLY A 336 -18.22 26.65 -1.72
C GLY A 336 -18.49 26.91 -0.22
N LYS A 337 -19.19 26.01 0.48
CA LYS A 337 -19.42 26.06 1.92
C LYS A 337 -18.28 25.47 2.75
N ASP A 338 -17.40 24.70 2.12
CA ASP A 338 -16.34 23.93 2.80
C ASP A 338 -14.96 24.60 2.72
N LYS A 339 -14.89 25.84 2.21
CA LYS A 339 -13.68 26.67 2.12
C LYS A 339 -13.57 27.74 3.23
N ALA A 340 -14.35 27.60 4.31
CA ALA A 340 -14.42 28.57 5.40
C ALA A 340 -13.65 28.13 6.65
#